data_AF-A0A7Y0B6X7-F1
#
_entry.id   AF-A0A7Y0B6X7-F1
#
_cell.length_a   1.000
_cell.length_b   1.000
_cell.length_c   1.000
_cell.angle_alpha   90.00
_cell.angle_beta   90.00
_cell.angle_gamma   90.00
#
_symmetry.space_group_name_H-M   'P 1'
#
loop_
_entity.id
_entity.type
_entity.pdbx_description
1 polymer ?
#
loop_
_entity_poly.entity_id
_entity_poly.type
_entity_poly.pdbx_seq_one_letter_code
_entity_poly.pdbx_strand_id
1 'polypeptide(L)'
;MTGPVRSYLPQTPYAVLTVDETWCAMTVPLDWAGLMAAALGDEAGPIFADAGLNLATVFLPSGAGEDWPDLSGAAVQWHRAGASLLVPGPEGCASMSWLRWPLDDVPVFTDPSDLRTILERLLGPLETASALGPIAVCSICNAPSRDVKVIAWGEQMSGPGWSKYACALCRDVPDLRDALEDL
;
A
#
# COMPACT_ATOMS: atom_id res chain seq x y z
N MET A 1 20.57 -26.66 -2.65
CA MET A 1 19.38 -26.12 -3.35
C MET A 1 19.48 -24.63 -3.24
N THR A 2 19.72 -23.91 -4.34
CA THR A 2 19.62 -22.45 -4.37
C THR A 2 18.14 -22.10 -4.29
N GLY A 3 17.75 -21.36 -3.25
CA GLY A 3 16.38 -20.86 -3.12
C GLY A 3 15.96 -19.98 -4.31
N PRO A 4 14.67 -19.66 -4.45
CA PRO A 4 14.19 -18.80 -5.52
C PRO A 4 14.94 -17.45 -5.50
N VAL A 5 15.41 -17.00 -6.67
CA VAL A 5 16.13 -15.74 -6.81
C VAL A 5 15.16 -14.58 -6.68
N ARG A 6 15.39 -13.71 -5.70
CA ARG A 6 14.60 -12.50 -5.44
C ARG A 6 15.30 -11.30 -6.08
N SER A 7 15.13 -11.11 -7.38
CA SER A 7 15.79 -10.05 -8.17
C SER A 7 15.43 -8.63 -7.70
N TYR A 8 14.29 -8.49 -7.04
CA TYR A 8 13.82 -7.24 -6.43
C TYR A 8 14.48 -6.91 -5.08
N LEU A 9 15.36 -7.76 -4.52
CA LEU A 9 16.02 -7.48 -3.24
C LEU A 9 17.44 -6.93 -3.41
N PRO A 10 17.70 -5.70 -2.96
CA PRO A 10 19.05 -5.16 -2.98
C PRO A 10 19.93 -5.75 -1.86
N GLN A 11 21.23 -5.87 -2.14
CA GLN A 11 22.27 -6.30 -1.18
C GLN A 11 22.90 -5.12 -0.40
N THR A 12 22.33 -3.92 -0.56
CA THR A 12 22.73 -2.68 0.13
C THR A 12 21.53 -2.16 0.93
N PRO A 13 21.69 -1.20 1.85
CA PRO A 13 20.60 -0.72 2.69
C PRO A 13 19.36 -0.23 1.91
N TYR A 14 19.56 0.24 0.69
CA TYR A 14 18.52 0.53 -0.30
C TYR A 14 19.17 0.65 -1.69
N ALA A 15 18.41 0.38 -2.75
CA ALA A 15 18.85 0.64 -4.11
C ALA A 15 17.69 1.03 -5.01
N VAL A 16 17.98 1.80 -6.06
CA VAL A 16 17.06 1.97 -7.18
C VAL A 16 17.21 0.75 -8.08
N LEU A 17 16.13 -0.01 -8.22
CA LEU A 17 16.04 -1.18 -9.08
C LEU A 17 15.16 -0.87 -10.28
N THR A 18 15.55 -1.38 -11.44
CA THR A 18 14.69 -1.39 -12.62
C THR A 18 13.84 -2.65 -12.58
N VAL A 19 12.52 -2.49 -12.66
CA VAL A 19 11.59 -3.60 -12.83
C VAL A 19 11.94 -4.34 -14.12
N ASP A 20 12.13 -5.65 -14.05
CA ASP A 20 12.44 -6.49 -15.20
C ASP A 20 11.23 -7.35 -15.61
N GLU A 21 11.41 -8.28 -16.54
CA GLU A 21 10.33 -9.16 -17.05
C GLU A 21 9.86 -10.22 -16.05
N THR A 22 10.51 -10.36 -14.89
CA THR A 22 10.24 -11.41 -13.90
C THR A 22 9.33 -10.97 -12.76
N TRP A 23 9.16 -9.66 -12.57
CA TRP A 23 8.32 -9.11 -11.50
C TRP A 23 7.67 -7.79 -11.91
N CYS A 24 6.66 -7.39 -11.17
CA CYS A 24 6.16 -6.03 -11.17
C CYS A 24 5.85 -5.59 -9.74
N ALA A 25 5.48 -4.34 -9.54
CA ALA A 25 5.03 -3.89 -8.24
C ALA A 25 3.83 -2.96 -8.34
N MET A 26 3.12 -2.84 -7.23
CA MET A 26 1.97 -1.96 -7.08
C MET A 26 2.17 -1.11 -5.82
N THR A 27 2.06 0.21 -5.97
CA THR A 27 2.06 1.15 -4.85
C THR A 27 0.64 1.58 -4.49
N VAL A 28 0.37 1.62 -3.19
CA VAL A 28 -0.91 2.01 -2.58
C VAL A 28 -0.67 2.98 -1.42
N PRO A 29 -1.68 3.72 -0.95
CA PRO A 29 -1.56 4.52 0.27
C PRO A 29 -1.12 3.68 1.47
N LEU A 30 -0.20 4.21 2.27
CA LEU A 30 0.41 3.48 3.39
C LEU A 30 -0.61 2.93 4.39
N ASP A 31 -1.68 3.67 4.67
CA ASP A 31 -2.72 3.26 5.60
C ASP A 31 -3.45 1.97 5.18
N TRP A 32 -3.42 1.62 3.89
CA TRP A 32 -4.05 0.41 3.38
C TRP A 32 -3.17 -0.81 3.60
N ALA A 33 -1.86 -0.62 3.70
CA ALA A 33 -0.88 -1.69 3.72
C ALA A 33 -1.07 -2.62 4.92
N GLY A 34 -1.40 -2.06 6.09
CA GLY A 34 -1.74 -2.84 7.28
C GLY A 34 -3.00 -3.69 7.10
N LEU A 35 -4.04 -3.14 6.47
CA LEU A 35 -5.27 -3.88 6.17
C LEU A 35 -5.03 -4.99 5.16
N MET A 36 -4.24 -4.70 4.11
CA MET A 36 -3.89 -5.67 3.08
C MET A 36 -3.05 -6.81 3.65
N ALA A 37 -2.00 -6.50 4.41
CA ALA A 37 -1.14 -7.51 5.05
C ALA A 37 -1.91 -8.36 6.07
N ALA A 38 -2.84 -7.76 6.83
CA ALA A 38 -3.69 -8.49 7.76
C ALA A 38 -4.69 -9.40 7.03
N ALA A 39 -5.27 -8.94 5.91
CA ALA A 39 -6.26 -9.70 5.17
C ALA A 39 -5.65 -10.85 4.34
N LEU A 40 -4.44 -10.65 3.80
CA LEU A 40 -3.68 -11.68 3.08
C LEU A 40 -3.03 -12.69 4.03
N GLY A 41 -2.68 -12.29 5.26
CA GLY A 41 -2.09 -13.20 6.23
C GLY A 41 -0.77 -13.79 5.73
N ASP A 42 -0.60 -15.10 5.85
CA ASP A 42 0.61 -15.80 5.44
C ASP A 42 0.75 -15.92 3.91
N GLU A 43 -0.31 -15.65 3.16
CA GLU A 43 -0.31 -15.59 1.69
C GLU A 43 0.24 -14.26 1.15
N ALA A 44 0.50 -13.29 2.03
CA ALA A 44 1.10 -12.03 1.65
C ALA A 44 2.56 -12.24 1.21
N GLY A 45 2.85 -11.90 -0.04
CA GLY A 45 4.22 -11.73 -0.48
C GLY A 45 4.88 -10.49 0.13
N PRO A 46 6.05 -10.09 -0.38
CA PRO A 46 6.81 -9.01 0.22
C PRO A 46 6.11 -7.65 0.05
N ILE A 47 6.06 -6.90 1.15
CA ILE A 47 5.48 -5.56 1.22
C ILE A 47 6.40 -4.68 2.03
N PHE A 48 6.80 -3.52 1.49
CA PHE A 48 7.46 -2.49 2.26
C PHE A 48 6.64 -1.20 2.29
N ALA A 49 6.71 -0.51 3.41
CA ALA A 49 6.21 0.84 3.61
C ALA A 49 7.32 1.84 3.29
N ASP A 50 6.97 2.96 2.66
CA ASP A 50 7.77 4.18 2.60
C ASP A 50 6.99 5.32 3.26
N ALA A 51 7.30 5.57 4.53
CA ALA A 51 6.67 6.61 5.33
C ALA A 51 7.00 8.03 4.84
N GLY A 52 8.07 8.21 4.06
CA GLY A 52 8.46 9.49 3.47
C GLY A 52 7.65 9.85 2.23
N LEU A 53 7.06 8.86 1.55
CA LEU A 53 6.11 9.06 0.45
C LEU A 53 4.66 8.79 0.84
N ASN A 54 4.44 8.29 2.05
CA ASN A 54 3.14 7.81 2.56
C ASN A 54 2.52 6.73 1.65
N LEU A 55 3.38 5.83 1.15
CA LEU A 55 3.00 4.72 0.28
C LEU A 55 3.48 3.39 0.84
N ALA A 56 2.87 2.31 0.37
CA ALA A 56 3.41 0.97 0.49
C ALA A 56 3.50 0.32 -0.88
N THR A 57 4.52 -0.52 -1.07
CA THR A 57 4.79 -1.23 -2.32
C THR A 57 4.63 -2.72 -2.10
N VAL A 58 3.82 -3.36 -2.94
CA VAL A 58 3.61 -4.81 -2.97
C VAL A 58 4.32 -5.39 -4.19
N PHE A 59 5.12 -6.44 -3.99
CA PHE A 59 5.76 -7.16 -5.09
C PHE A 59 4.85 -8.27 -5.64
N LEU A 60 4.80 -8.34 -6.97
CA LEU A 60 3.86 -9.17 -7.72
C LEU A 60 4.59 -9.90 -8.85
N PRO A 61 4.07 -11.06 -9.30
CA PRO A 61 4.62 -11.71 -10.49
C PRO A 61 4.45 -10.80 -11.71
N SER A 62 5.30 -11.00 -12.71
CA SER A 62 5.13 -10.35 -14.02
C SER A 62 3.72 -10.62 -14.59
N GLY A 63 3.14 -9.61 -15.24
CA GLY A 63 1.78 -9.68 -15.80
C GLY A 63 0.63 -9.52 -14.78
N ALA A 64 0.90 -9.40 -13.47
CA ALA A 64 -0.16 -9.26 -12.48
C ALA A 64 -1.05 -8.03 -12.74
N GLY A 65 -2.36 -8.22 -12.87
CA GLY A 65 -3.31 -7.12 -13.07
C GLY A 65 -3.20 -6.40 -14.42
N GLU A 66 -2.62 -7.03 -15.44
CA GLU A 66 -2.68 -6.52 -16.83
C GLU A 66 -4.11 -6.46 -17.38
N ASP A 67 -4.99 -7.33 -16.89
CA ASP A 67 -6.39 -7.42 -17.23
C ASP A 67 -7.30 -6.54 -16.35
N TRP A 68 -6.73 -5.81 -15.39
CA TRP A 68 -7.48 -4.95 -14.48
C TRP A 68 -7.72 -3.57 -15.10
N PRO A 69 -8.79 -2.87 -14.71
CA PRO A 69 -8.98 -1.48 -15.11
C PRO A 69 -7.86 -0.59 -14.57
N ASP A 70 -7.69 0.60 -15.15
CA ASP A 70 -6.82 1.61 -14.57
C ASP A 70 -7.34 2.02 -13.18
N LEU A 71 -6.52 1.83 -12.16
CA LEU A 71 -6.80 2.13 -10.75
C LEU A 71 -6.13 3.42 -10.26
N SER A 72 -5.51 4.20 -11.15
CA SER A 72 -4.81 5.44 -10.81
C SER A 72 -5.69 6.46 -10.09
N GLY A 73 -6.97 6.57 -10.49
CA GLY A 73 -7.96 7.42 -9.83
C GLY A 73 -8.26 6.99 -8.39
N ALA A 74 -8.03 5.72 -8.06
CA ALA A 74 -8.14 5.19 -6.71
C ALA A 74 -6.80 5.22 -5.96
N ALA A 75 -5.80 5.99 -6.40
CA ALA A 75 -4.45 6.05 -5.79
C ALA A 75 -3.67 4.72 -5.81
N VAL A 76 -3.99 3.81 -6.73
CA VAL A 76 -3.19 2.62 -7.00
C VAL A 76 -2.31 2.88 -8.22
N GLN A 77 -1.00 2.67 -8.08
CA GLN A 77 -0.06 2.87 -9.18
C GLN A 77 0.73 1.59 -9.46
N TRP A 78 0.82 1.24 -10.74
CA TRP A 78 1.56 0.08 -11.21
C TRP A 78 2.96 0.46 -11.69
N HIS A 79 3.92 -0.40 -11.35
CA HIS A 79 5.32 -0.33 -11.78
C HIS A 79 5.64 -1.57 -12.59
N ARG A 80 5.66 -1.40 -13.92
CA ARG A 80 5.88 -2.46 -14.92
C ARG A 80 7.34 -2.48 -15.37
N ALA A 81 7.70 -3.46 -16.21
CA ALA A 81 9.05 -3.59 -16.77
C ALA A 81 9.57 -2.24 -17.31
N GLY A 82 10.79 -1.90 -16.92
CA GLY A 82 11.44 -0.61 -17.21
C GLY A 82 11.20 0.50 -16.17
N ALA A 83 10.22 0.36 -15.26
CA ALA A 83 10.02 1.32 -14.18
C ALA A 83 11.19 1.28 -13.18
N SER A 84 11.54 2.43 -12.62
CA SER A 84 12.55 2.53 -11.57
C SER A 84 11.87 2.63 -10.21
N LEU A 85 12.25 1.74 -9.29
CA LEU A 85 11.73 1.68 -7.93
C LEU A 85 12.86 1.77 -6.93
N LEU A 86 12.70 2.66 -5.94
CA LEU A 86 13.57 2.65 -4.76
C LEU A 86 13.09 1.54 -3.83
N VAL A 87 13.96 0.56 -3.55
CA VAL A 87 13.65 -0.61 -2.73
C VAL A 87 14.58 -0.64 -1.51
N PRO A 88 14.04 -0.83 -0.29
CA PRO A 88 14.87 -1.03 0.90
C PRO A 88 15.61 -2.38 0.84
N GLY A 89 16.78 -2.43 1.45
CA GLY A 89 17.49 -3.70 1.69
C GLY A 89 16.95 -4.45 2.90
N PRO A 90 17.58 -5.61 3.21
CA PRO A 90 17.88 -6.09 4.53
C PRO A 90 17.00 -5.64 5.71
N GLU A 91 17.56 -4.61 6.30
CA GLU A 91 17.19 -4.04 7.59
C GLU A 91 16.21 -2.88 7.42
N GLY A 92 15.70 -2.65 6.21
CA GLY A 92 15.07 -1.38 5.84
C GLY A 92 16.08 -0.23 5.78
N CYS A 93 15.56 0.99 5.70
CA CYS A 93 16.33 2.21 5.96
C CYS A 93 15.39 3.32 6.43
N ALA A 94 15.85 4.26 7.26
CA ALA A 94 15.12 5.46 7.74
C ALA A 94 13.58 5.50 7.57
N SER A 95 13.05 5.85 6.38
CA SER A 95 11.61 5.94 6.09
C SER A 95 10.99 4.70 5.46
N MET A 96 11.81 3.75 4.98
CA MET A 96 11.39 2.52 4.32
C MET A 96 11.58 1.29 5.21
N SER A 97 10.48 0.59 5.51
CA SER A 97 10.51 -0.59 6.37
C SER A 97 9.64 -1.72 5.80
N TRP A 98 10.07 -2.96 5.98
CA TRP A 98 9.31 -4.12 5.55
C TRP A 98 8.13 -4.38 6.48
N LEU A 99 6.92 -4.38 5.92
CA LEU A 99 5.71 -4.85 6.60
C LEU A 99 5.59 -6.37 6.50
N ARG A 100 6.05 -6.92 5.37
CA ARG A 100 6.25 -8.35 5.13
C ARG A 100 7.62 -8.52 4.50
N TRP A 101 8.56 -9.00 5.30
CA TRP A 101 9.92 -9.26 4.84
C TRP A 101 9.93 -10.53 3.95
N PRO A 102 10.65 -10.53 2.82
CA PRO A 102 10.85 -11.73 1.99
C PRO A 102 11.72 -12.78 2.69
N LEU A 103 11.11 -13.57 3.56
CA LEU A 103 11.68 -14.79 4.17
C LEU A 103 11.64 -15.98 3.20
N ASP A 104 12.31 -17.06 3.58
CA ASP A 104 12.35 -18.31 2.80
C ASP A 104 11.09 -19.17 2.90
N ASP A 105 10.24 -18.91 3.88
CA ASP A 105 8.98 -19.59 4.15
C ASP A 105 7.73 -18.80 3.71
N VAL A 106 7.89 -17.57 3.21
CA VAL A 106 6.79 -16.77 2.66
C VAL A 106 6.75 -16.81 1.13
N PRO A 107 5.59 -16.54 0.51
CA PRO A 107 5.48 -16.43 -0.93
C PRO A 107 6.48 -15.41 -1.50
N VAL A 108 7.10 -15.74 -2.64
CA VAL A 108 8.00 -14.81 -3.36
C VAL A 108 7.24 -13.57 -3.85
N PHE A 109 5.96 -13.74 -4.16
CA PHE A 109 5.03 -12.70 -4.58
C PHE A 109 3.66 -12.96 -3.98
N THR A 110 2.86 -11.91 -3.83
CA THR A 110 1.43 -12.04 -3.52
C THR A 110 0.68 -12.59 -4.74
N ASP A 111 -0.25 -13.52 -4.54
CA ASP A 111 -1.11 -13.99 -5.63
C ASP A 111 -2.00 -12.84 -6.15
N PRO A 112 -2.05 -12.57 -7.48
CA PRO A 112 -2.85 -11.49 -8.02
C PRO A 112 -4.36 -11.62 -7.74
N SER A 113 -4.90 -12.84 -7.69
CA SER A 113 -6.34 -13.08 -7.47
C SER A 113 -6.74 -12.78 -6.03
N ASP A 114 -5.89 -13.17 -5.08
CA ASP A 114 -6.08 -12.83 -3.68
C ASP A 114 -5.96 -11.33 -3.45
N LEU A 115 -4.94 -10.71 -4.05
CA LEU A 115 -4.79 -9.26 -4.03
C LEU A 115 -6.00 -8.54 -4.61
N ARG A 116 -6.54 -9.00 -5.75
CA ARG A 116 -7.76 -8.45 -6.36
C ARG A 116 -8.91 -8.47 -5.37
N THR A 117 -9.14 -9.61 -4.74
CA THR A 117 -10.22 -9.81 -3.76
C THR A 117 -10.10 -8.82 -2.59
N ILE A 118 -8.88 -8.59 -2.10
CA ILE A 118 -8.64 -7.63 -1.02
C ILE A 118 -8.85 -6.18 -1.49
N LEU A 119 -8.37 -5.82 -2.68
CA LEU A 119 -8.59 -4.49 -3.24
C LEU A 119 -10.08 -4.22 -3.49
N GLU A 120 -10.84 -5.20 -3.98
CA GLU A 120 -12.29 -5.05 -4.18
C GLU A 120 -13.05 -4.88 -2.85
N ARG A 121 -12.58 -5.53 -1.78
CA ARG A 121 -13.14 -5.31 -0.42
C ARG A 121 -12.86 -3.91 0.11
N LEU A 122 -11.69 -3.34 -0.20
CA LEU A 122 -11.31 -2.00 0.21
C LEU A 122 -12.01 -0.93 -0.64
N LEU A 123 -11.95 -1.06 -1.96
CA LEU A 123 -12.32 -0.02 -2.91
C LEU A 123 -13.76 -0.13 -3.41
N GLY A 124 -14.40 -1.29 -3.24
CA GLY A 124 -15.53 -1.70 -4.07
C GLY A 124 -15.07 -2.26 -5.42
N PRO A 125 -15.99 -2.53 -6.36
CA PRO A 125 -15.67 -3.10 -7.67
C PRO A 125 -14.58 -2.30 -8.40
N LEU A 126 -13.52 -2.98 -8.85
CA LEU A 126 -12.36 -2.33 -9.48
C LEU A 126 -12.74 -1.50 -10.70
N GLU A 127 -13.78 -1.92 -11.43
CA GLU A 127 -14.31 -1.28 -12.64
C GLU A 127 -14.82 0.14 -12.37
N THR A 128 -15.19 0.43 -11.12
CA THR A 128 -15.71 1.73 -10.69
C THR A 128 -14.81 2.45 -9.70
N ALA A 129 -13.82 1.76 -9.14
CA ALA A 129 -12.98 2.26 -8.06
C ALA A 129 -12.29 3.59 -8.41
N SER A 130 -11.72 3.71 -9.61
CA SER A 130 -11.06 4.94 -10.06
C SER A 130 -12.00 6.15 -10.13
N ALA A 131 -13.23 5.96 -10.59
CA ALA A 131 -14.20 7.04 -10.69
C ALA A 131 -14.68 7.52 -9.32
N LEU A 132 -14.69 6.63 -8.33
CA LEU A 132 -15.07 6.94 -6.96
C LEU A 132 -13.94 7.60 -6.15
N GLY A 133 -12.71 7.61 -6.66
CA GLY A 133 -11.57 8.15 -5.96
C GLY A 133 -11.02 7.22 -4.87
N PRO A 134 -9.95 7.65 -4.17
CA PRO A 134 -9.30 6.87 -3.13
C PRO A 134 -10.20 6.70 -1.90
N ILE A 135 -9.94 5.63 -1.16
CA ILE A 135 -10.47 5.46 0.20
C ILE A 135 -9.48 6.00 1.23
N ALA A 136 -10.00 6.49 2.35
CA ALA A 136 -9.21 6.72 3.55
C ALA A 136 -9.50 5.63 4.58
N VAL A 137 -8.56 5.37 5.47
CA VAL A 137 -8.76 4.47 6.61
C VAL A 137 -9.00 5.31 7.84
N CYS A 138 -10.12 5.06 8.53
CA CYS A 138 -10.46 5.77 9.75
C CYS A 138 -9.41 5.50 10.84
N SER A 139 -8.74 6.53 11.34
CA SER A 139 -7.72 6.41 12.38
C SER A 139 -8.27 6.01 13.76
N ILE A 140 -9.59 5.94 13.92
CA ILE A 140 -10.28 5.57 15.17
C ILE A 140 -10.70 4.10 15.15
N CYS A 141 -11.37 3.65 14.07
CA CYS A 141 -11.94 2.30 13.99
C CYS A 141 -11.33 1.42 12.89
N ASN A 142 -10.35 1.93 12.13
CA ASN A 142 -9.72 1.29 10.98
C ASN A 142 -10.67 0.91 9.83
N ALA A 143 -11.90 1.43 9.82
CA ALA A 143 -12.82 1.20 8.72
C ALA A 143 -12.38 1.97 7.46
N PRO A 144 -12.27 1.30 6.30
CA PRO A 144 -12.08 1.98 5.02
C PRO A 144 -13.36 2.75 4.65
N SER A 145 -13.23 4.01 4.27
CA SER A 145 -14.37 4.86 3.88
C SER A 145 -13.94 5.96 2.91
N ARG A 146 -14.86 6.35 2.02
CA ARG A 146 -14.75 7.59 1.24
C ARG A 146 -15.42 8.77 1.93
N ASP A 147 -16.39 8.49 2.80
CA ASP A 147 -17.03 9.50 3.65
C ASP A 147 -16.20 9.68 4.92
N VAL A 148 -15.27 10.64 4.87
CA VAL A 148 -14.31 10.94 5.94
C VAL A 148 -14.12 12.44 6.14
N LYS A 149 -13.68 12.82 7.34
CA LYS A 149 -13.17 14.16 7.66
C LYS A 149 -11.68 14.05 8.02
N VAL A 150 -10.84 14.98 7.57
CA VAL A 150 -9.45 15.09 8.05
C VAL A 150 -9.48 15.53 9.51
N ILE A 151 -8.75 14.81 10.37
CA ILE A 151 -8.68 15.08 11.82
C ILE A 151 -7.28 15.43 12.31
N ALA A 152 -6.26 15.16 11.50
CA ALA A 152 -4.92 15.65 11.71
C ALA A 152 -4.17 15.59 10.38
N TRP A 153 -3.19 16.44 10.21
CA TRP A 153 -2.28 16.40 9.08
C TRP A 153 -0.90 16.90 9.52
N GLY A 154 0.13 16.50 8.79
CA GLY A 154 1.48 16.96 9.03
C GLY A 154 2.27 17.02 7.75
N GLU A 155 2.99 18.12 7.58
CA GLU A 155 3.97 18.26 6.50
C GLU A 155 5.15 17.32 6.74
N GLN A 156 5.77 16.90 5.65
CA GLN A 156 7.04 16.18 5.69
C GLN A 156 8.06 16.94 4.85
N MET A 157 9.34 16.87 5.25
CA MET A 157 10.45 17.49 4.52
C MET A 157 10.62 16.92 3.10
N SER A 158 10.05 15.75 2.85
CA SER A 158 9.99 15.06 1.56
C SER A 158 8.59 14.48 1.39
N GLY A 159 8.04 14.53 0.18
CA GLY A 159 6.74 13.91 -0.13
C GLY A 159 5.51 14.76 0.23
N PRO A 160 4.30 14.20 0.08
CA PRO A 160 3.04 14.93 0.23
C PRO A 160 2.61 15.19 1.69
N GLY A 161 3.41 14.75 2.68
CA GLY A 161 3.00 14.75 4.09
C GLY A 161 2.11 13.56 4.45
N TRP A 162 1.45 13.63 5.60
CA TRP A 162 0.47 12.62 6.04
C TRP A 162 -0.82 13.29 6.50
N SER A 163 -1.93 12.57 6.35
CA SER A 163 -3.25 12.97 6.83
C SER A 163 -3.90 11.81 7.56
N LYS A 164 -4.58 12.11 8.66
CA LYS A 164 -5.41 11.18 9.42
C LYS A 164 -6.87 11.54 9.24
N TYR A 165 -7.72 10.53 9.24
CA TYR A 165 -9.12 10.67 8.88
C TYR A 165 -10.03 10.03 9.93
N ALA A 166 -11.22 10.60 10.13
CA ALA A 166 -12.32 9.95 10.84
C ALA A 166 -13.47 9.67 9.85
N CYS A 167 -14.01 8.46 9.87
CA CYS A 167 -15.22 8.14 9.12
C CYS A 167 -16.46 8.80 9.74
N ALA A 168 -17.56 8.84 8.99
CA ALA A 168 -18.85 9.37 9.44
C ALA A 168 -19.28 8.85 10.82
N LEU A 169 -19.22 7.53 11.03
CA LEU A 169 -19.63 6.93 12.29
C LEU A 169 -18.79 7.38 13.49
N CYS A 170 -17.49 7.62 13.31
CA CYS A 170 -16.60 8.02 14.40
C CYS A 170 -16.59 9.53 14.63
N ARG A 171 -16.77 10.35 13.59
CA ARG A 171 -16.83 11.82 13.73
C ARG A 171 -18.14 12.31 14.34
N ASP A 172 -19.23 11.56 14.15
CA ASP A 172 -20.56 11.93 14.66
C ASP A 172 -20.79 11.50 16.12
N VAL A 173 -19.78 10.88 16.76
CA VAL A 173 -19.80 10.61 18.20
C VAL A 173 -19.73 11.95 18.95
N PRO A 174 -20.68 12.30 19.84
CA PRO A 174 -20.80 13.64 20.42
C PRO A 174 -19.49 14.20 21.00
N ASP A 175 -18.78 13.41 21.80
CA ASP A 175 -17.53 13.83 22.46
C ASP A 175 -16.37 14.08 21.49
N LEU A 176 -16.38 13.44 20.32
CA LEU A 176 -15.39 13.62 19.25
C LEU A 176 -15.79 14.73 18.30
N ARG A 177 -17.09 14.89 18.04
CA ARG A 177 -17.60 15.91 17.12
C ARG A 177 -17.19 17.31 17.57
N ASP A 178 -17.42 17.63 18.84
CA ASP A 178 -17.11 18.95 19.39
C ASP A 178 -15.58 19.21 19.37
N ALA A 179 -14.76 18.20 19.60
CA ALA A 179 -13.30 18.29 19.51
C ALA A 179 -12.76 18.44 18.07
N LEU A 180 -13.51 17.95 17.07
CA LEU A 180 -13.13 18.01 15.66
C LEU A 180 -13.67 19.26 14.95
N GLU A 181 -14.64 19.99 15.50
CA GLU A 181 -15.14 21.25 14.93
C GLU A 181 -14.12 22.39 15.04
N ASP A 182 -13.18 22.30 15.98
CA ASP A 182 -12.13 23.29 16.23
C ASP A 182 -10.84 23.08 15.39
N LEU A 183 -10.82 22.08 14.50
CA LEU A 183 -9.71 21.74 13.59
C LEU A 183 -10.01 22.14 12.14
#